data_AF-A0A7C5MGI4-F1
#
_entry.id   AF-A0A7C5MGI4-F1
#
_cell.length_a   1.000
_cell.length_b   1.000
_cell.length_c   1.000
_cell.angle_alpha   90.00
_cell.angle_beta   90.00
_cell.angle_gamma   90.00
#
_symmetry.space_group_name_H-M   'P 1'
#
loop_
_entity.id
_entity.type
_entity.pdbx_description
1 polymer ?
#
loop_
_entity_poly.entity_id
_entity_poly.type
_entity_poly.pdbx_seq_one_letter_code
_entity_poly.pdbx_strand_id
1 'polypeptide(L)'
;PPPEDVQRRATVAISAMKDVPPAGASDQRGMPELPPSDELSGEVPLDIEVELEVPEAPAPVQVDPAAPAPAPVPAAVAAWKEVAAETASPLPEAPAPGDGLEKPQAGVRADFSPARSRGSGLIRRGGVADLQSDSYMETLRVVAERAAKEVFSGIPPERAAFDDDEWAALSSRVMTVVEQLRREDAIPANVDPFAVTQDILFDFAGLGPLEELLGEEAVRGVFVDSVDRVFVTRGAHTERVSRGFASGSTLERVTIKLCDLAGLKWAEAGPRLEGRLPDGTYLLVLRPPLTYGGPVLVIERLSGGTLTLEDMQAAGLIDDRAAMALRAAVREHRNLVVCGPARSGKTMVLNALLRLLPAADRVILLEPRRELALTQPDGVALSKEAVLEAGGAGLISRLKADAVVLSDMTGMDAQLAMRLAMCGQQGIMATMVADSVGQCVKRLELMTMLEDRSIGADAVREGVRGWLDVVVVLGRRPDGRAAVIEVASPSGVPLGQA
;
A
#
# COMPACT_ATOMS: atom_id res chain seq x y z
N PRO A 1 45.14 -11.69 5.37
CA PRO A 1 44.92 -13.16 5.34
C PRO A 1 45.49 -13.83 6.61
N PRO A 2 44.93 -14.95 7.15
CA PRO A 2 43.98 -15.93 6.59
C PRO A 2 42.72 -16.14 7.50
N PRO A 3 41.87 -17.20 7.38
CA PRO A 3 41.68 -18.18 6.29
C PRO A 3 40.23 -18.28 5.73
N GLU A 4 40.17 -18.71 4.46
CA GLU A 4 39.01 -19.35 3.82
C GLU A 4 38.80 -20.74 4.42
N ASP A 5 37.59 -21.06 4.91
CA ASP A 5 37.24 -22.44 5.28
C ASP A 5 35.72 -22.68 5.44
N VAL A 6 34.90 -22.42 4.41
CA VAL A 6 33.57 -23.08 4.28
C VAL A 6 33.16 -23.23 2.80
N GLN A 7 33.98 -23.88 1.98
CA GLN A 7 33.50 -24.53 0.75
C GLN A 7 34.34 -25.78 0.46
N ARG A 8 33.63 -26.92 0.33
CA ARG A 8 34.02 -28.24 -0.22
C ARG A 8 34.56 -29.29 0.75
N ARG A 9 33.64 -30.20 1.11
CA ARG A 9 33.67 -31.68 0.92
C ARG A 9 32.35 -32.23 1.50
N ALA A 10 31.65 -33.24 1.00
CA ALA A 10 31.58 -34.04 -0.24
C ALA A 10 30.50 -35.11 0.07
N THR A 11 29.39 -35.22 -0.65
CA THR A 11 29.13 -36.24 -1.69
C THR A 11 29.67 -37.65 -1.39
N VAL A 12 28.76 -38.58 -1.06
CA VAL A 12 28.73 -40.00 -1.50
C VAL A 12 27.24 -40.38 -1.61
N ALA A 13 26.67 -40.43 -2.82
CA ALA A 13 26.17 -41.62 -3.55
C ALA A 13 25.19 -42.49 -2.73
N ILE A 14 23.98 -42.79 -3.24
CA ILE A 14 23.77 -43.92 -4.16
C ILE A 14 22.60 -43.66 -5.14
N SER A 15 22.91 -43.90 -6.41
CA SER A 15 21.98 -44.20 -7.51
C SER A 15 21.07 -45.38 -7.21
N ALA A 16 19.76 -45.23 -7.45
CA ALA A 16 18.94 -46.23 -8.13
C ALA A 16 17.57 -45.64 -8.48
N MET A 17 17.05 -46.04 -9.65
CA MET A 17 15.69 -45.80 -10.17
C MET A 17 15.50 -44.54 -11.03
N LYS A 18 16.16 -44.54 -12.20
CA LYS A 18 15.52 -44.14 -13.45
C LYS A 18 14.82 -45.38 -14.03
N ASP A 19 13.51 -45.30 -14.23
CA ASP A 19 12.80 -45.78 -15.43
C ASP A 19 11.28 -45.70 -15.20
N VAL A 20 10.67 -44.55 -15.53
CA VAL A 20 9.25 -44.48 -15.91
C VAL A 20 9.11 -43.41 -17.02
N PRO A 21 8.63 -43.76 -18.23
CA PRO A 21 8.41 -42.82 -19.32
C PRO A 21 7.06 -42.08 -19.18
N PRO A 22 6.81 -41.00 -19.94
CA PRO A 22 5.62 -40.16 -19.76
C PRO A 22 4.38 -40.81 -20.39
N ALA A 23 3.26 -40.80 -19.67
CA ALA A 23 1.98 -41.31 -20.15
C ALA A 23 1.26 -40.27 -21.03
N GLY A 24 1.01 -40.67 -22.29
CA GLY A 24 0.03 -40.07 -23.19
C GLY A 24 -1.39 -40.63 -22.95
N ALA A 25 -2.35 -40.03 -23.66
CA ALA A 25 -3.79 -40.07 -23.47
C ALA A 25 -4.51 -41.43 -23.68
N SER A 26 -5.78 -41.47 -23.21
CA SER A 26 -6.83 -42.52 -23.29
C SER A 26 -6.58 -43.74 -22.39
N ASP A 27 -7.53 -44.32 -21.65
CA ASP A 27 -8.91 -44.67 -21.99
C ASP A 27 -9.76 -44.88 -20.70
N GLN A 28 -11.08 -44.77 -20.84
CA GLN A 28 -12.07 -45.04 -19.79
C GLN A 28 -12.18 -46.56 -19.50
N ARG A 29 -12.05 -46.98 -18.24
CA ARG A 29 -12.88 -48.02 -17.56
C ARG A 29 -12.24 -48.48 -16.23
N GLY A 30 -13.08 -48.56 -15.18
CA GLY A 30 -12.86 -49.43 -14.02
C GLY A 30 -12.37 -48.75 -12.75
N MET A 31 -13.29 -48.31 -11.88
CA MET A 31 -13.00 -48.07 -10.46
C MET A 31 -12.85 -49.42 -9.73
N PRO A 32 -11.85 -49.60 -8.84
CA PRO A 32 -11.91 -50.65 -7.84
C PRO A 32 -12.50 -50.12 -6.52
N GLU A 33 -13.40 -50.92 -5.95
CA GLU A 33 -14.06 -50.72 -4.66
C GLU A 33 -13.07 -50.67 -3.47
N LEU A 34 -13.35 -49.82 -2.49
CA LEU A 34 -12.65 -49.75 -1.20
C LEU A 34 -13.10 -50.92 -0.30
N PRO A 35 -12.19 -51.63 0.38
CA PRO A 35 -12.58 -52.61 1.40
C PRO A 35 -13.02 -51.91 2.71
N PRO A 36 -13.86 -52.56 3.52
CA PRO A 36 -14.48 -51.95 4.69
C PRO A 36 -13.48 -51.74 5.84
N SER A 37 -13.75 -50.68 6.60
CA SER A 37 -13.10 -50.31 7.85
C SER A 37 -13.42 -51.32 8.96
N ASP A 38 -12.43 -52.12 9.37
CA ASP A 38 -12.15 -52.51 10.74
C ASP A 38 -10.89 -53.40 10.75
N GLU A 39 -10.17 -53.39 11.87
CA GLU A 39 -8.90 -54.08 12.14
C GLU A 39 -7.62 -53.37 11.67
N LEU A 40 -7.07 -52.53 12.56
CA LEU A 40 -5.63 -52.49 12.89
C LEU A 40 -5.46 -51.67 14.19
N SER A 41 -5.94 -52.24 15.30
CA SER A 41 -5.48 -51.86 16.64
C SER A 41 -4.13 -52.55 16.88
N GLY A 42 -3.05 -51.82 16.65
CA GLY A 42 -1.69 -52.25 16.94
C GLY A 42 -0.87 -51.03 17.31
N GLU A 43 -0.81 -50.72 18.61
CA GLU A 43 0.12 -49.75 19.17
C GLU A 43 1.56 -50.21 18.90
N VAL A 44 2.28 -49.45 18.07
CA VAL A 44 3.75 -49.52 17.99
C VAL A 44 4.27 -48.37 18.85
N PRO A 45 5.01 -48.64 19.95
CA PRO A 45 5.65 -47.56 20.69
C PRO A 45 6.81 -47.02 19.86
N LEU A 46 6.68 -45.77 19.40
CA LEU A 46 7.79 -44.98 18.87
C LEU A 46 8.41 -44.22 20.04
N ASP A 47 9.44 -44.79 20.65
CA ASP A 47 10.35 -44.06 21.53
C ASP A 47 11.18 -43.09 20.67
N ILE A 48 10.72 -41.84 20.61
CA ILE A 48 11.51 -40.71 20.08
C ILE A 48 12.02 -39.93 21.28
N GLU A 49 13.27 -40.17 21.67
CA GLU A 49 13.99 -39.24 22.54
C GLU A 49 14.25 -37.94 21.76
N VAL A 50 13.52 -36.89 22.10
CA VAL A 50 13.83 -35.52 21.67
C VAL A 50 14.65 -34.87 22.78
N GLU A 51 15.97 -34.79 22.60
CA GLU A 51 16.80 -33.87 23.39
C GLU A 51 16.45 -32.43 23.01
N LEU A 52 15.66 -31.77 23.85
CA LEU A 52 15.46 -30.34 23.82
C LEU A 52 16.64 -29.68 24.54
N GLU A 53 17.59 -29.13 23.79
CA GLU A 53 18.54 -28.16 24.35
C GLU A 53 17.77 -26.89 24.74
N VAL A 54 17.57 -26.72 26.05
CA VAL A 54 17.13 -25.46 26.64
C VAL A 54 18.33 -24.51 26.65
N PRO A 55 18.27 -23.32 26.01
CA PRO A 55 19.35 -22.36 26.14
C PRO A 55 19.46 -21.91 27.62
N GLU A 56 20.65 -22.08 28.18
CA GLU A 56 21.00 -21.71 29.54
C GLU A 56 20.75 -20.20 29.77
N ALA A 57 20.07 -19.86 30.86
CA ALA A 57 19.81 -18.47 31.22
C ALA A 57 21.14 -17.72 31.44
N PRO A 58 21.29 -16.47 30.95
CA PRO A 58 22.53 -15.73 31.17
C PRO A 58 22.75 -15.53 32.67
N ALA A 59 23.97 -15.83 33.12
CA ALA A 59 24.39 -15.63 34.51
C ALA A 59 24.19 -14.15 34.92
N PRO A 60 23.79 -13.88 36.18
CA PRO A 60 23.65 -12.52 36.66
C PRO A 60 24.99 -11.79 36.60
N VAL A 61 25.00 -10.63 35.92
CA VAL A 61 26.16 -9.75 35.84
C VAL A 61 26.52 -9.28 37.25
N GLN A 62 27.66 -9.75 37.76
CA GLN A 62 28.26 -9.17 38.97
C GLN A 62 28.83 -7.79 38.61
N VAL A 63 28.24 -6.75 39.20
CA VAL A 63 28.75 -5.38 39.10
C VAL A 63 29.90 -5.22 40.08
N ASP A 64 31.11 -5.07 39.55
CA ASP A 64 32.32 -4.77 40.31
C ASP A 64 32.27 -3.31 40.82
N PRO A 65 32.27 -3.03 42.14
CA PRO A 65 31.98 -1.70 42.68
C PRO A 65 33.14 -0.69 42.59
N ALA A 66 34.10 -0.89 41.69
CA ALA A 66 35.33 -0.09 41.63
C ALA A 66 35.77 0.29 40.20
N ALA A 67 34.83 0.56 39.28
CA ALA A 67 35.14 1.18 37.99
C ALA A 67 35.02 2.72 38.05
N PRO A 68 36.00 3.49 37.54
CA PRO A 68 35.96 4.95 37.57
C PRO A 68 34.89 5.53 36.63
N ALA A 69 34.29 6.65 37.02
CA ALA A 69 33.23 7.33 36.27
C ALA A 69 33.64 7.66 34.82
N PRO A 70 32.72 7.56 33.84
CA PRO A 70 33.02 7.91 32.46
C PRO A 70 33.30 9.41 32.31
N ALA A 71 34.33 9.73 31.51
CA ALA A 71 34.76 11.10 31.22
C ALA A 71 33.67 11.93 30.50
N PRO A 72 33.65 13.26 30.68
CA PRO A 72 32.65 14.13 30.05
C PRO A 72 32.81 14.15 28.53
N VAL A 73 31.67 14.10 27.83
CA VAL A 73 31.54 14.17 26.37
C VAL A 73 32.00 15.55 25.87
N PRO A 74 32.82 15.64 24.80
CA PRO A 74 33.30 16.91 24.27
C PRO A 74 32.18 17.78 23.67
N ALA A 75 32.28 19.08 23.92
CA ALA A 75 31.32 20.10 23.50
C ALA A 75 31.31 20.29 21.97
N ALA A 76 30.31 19.73 21.30
CA ALA A 76 29.99 20.02 19.89
C ALA A 76 28.48 20.18 19.62
N VAL A 77 27.71 20.60 20.63
CA VAL A 77 26.26 20.88 20.51
C VAL A 77 25.93 22.39 20.71
N ALA A 78 26.94 23.26 20.70
CA ALA A 78 26.74 24.70 20.88
C ALA A 78 26.58 25.51 19.56
N ALA A 79 26.81 24.92 18.38
CA ALA A 79 26.85 25.68 17.11
C ALA A 79 25.49 25.84 16.39
N TRP A 80 24.39 25.29 16.92
CA TRP A 80 23.08 25.34 16.25
C TRP A 80 22.12 26.39 16.85
N LYS A 81 22.57 27.14 17.88
CA LYS A 81 21.78 28.21 18.51
C LYS A 81 22.11 29.63 18.04
N GLU A 82 23.22 29.85 17.33
CA GLU A 82 23.61 31.21 16.87
C GLU A 82 23.25 31.53 15.41
N VAL A 83 22.91 30.55 14.57
CA VAL A 83 22.47 30.82 13.17
C VAL A 83 20.98 31.16 13.07
N ALA A 84 20.18 30.88 14.11
CA ALA A 84 18.75 31.19 14.15
C ALA A 84 18.42 32.64 14.56
N ALA A 85 19.43 33.46 14.90
CA ALA A 85 19.22 34.82 15.44
C ALA A 85 19.45 35.96 14.41
N GLU A 86 19.94 35.69 13.19
CA GLU A 86 20.37 36.74 12.27
C GLU A 86 19.52 36.94 11.00
N THR A 87 18.34 36.32 10.89
CA THR A 87 17.39 36.56 9.77
C THR A 87 15.94 36.81 10.21
N ALA A 88 15.73 37.37 11.41
CA ALA A 88 14.43 37.88 11.81
C ALA A 88 14.21 39.30 11.23
N SER A 89 13.67 39.39 10.02
CA SER A 89 12.97 40.61 9.58
C SER A 89 11.54 40.62 10.15
N PRO A 90 11.03 41.77 10.62
CA PRO A 90 9.71 41.85 11.24
C PRO A 90 8.60 41.58 10.21
N LEU A 91 7.66 40.71 10.59
CA LEU A 91 6.40 40.49 9.87
C LEU A 91 5.59 41.81 9.80
N PRO A 92 4.98 42.16 8.66
CA PRO A 92 4.10 43.33 8.58
C PRO A 92 2.79 43.09 9.34
N GLU A 93 2.29 44.14 10.00
CA GLU A 93 1.00 44.15 10.70
C GLU A 93 -0.18 43.80 9.75
N ALA A 94 -1.12 43.02 10.28
CA ALA A 94 -2.34 42.62 9.57
C ALA A 94 -3.29 43.82 9.33
N PRO A 95 -3.89 43.97 8.14
CA PRO A 95 -4.89 44.99 7.90
C PRO A 95 -6.25 44.58 8.53
N ALA A 96 -7.00 45.59 8.98
CA ALA A 96 -8.35 45.47 9.53
C ALA A 96 -9.38 44.96 8.49
N PRO A 97 -10.52 44.37 8.91
CA PRO A 97 -11.40 43.63 8.01
C PRO A 97 -12.23 44.60 7.14
N GLY A 98 -12.15 44.42 5.82
CA GLY A 98 -12.99 45.08 4.83
C GLY A 98 -13.77 44.04 4.01
N ASP A 99 -15.06 44.31 3.83
CA ASP A 99 -16.04 43.48 3.13
C ASP A 99 -15.62 43.10 1.70
N GLY A 100 -15.71 41.80 1.39
CA GLY A 100 -15.50 41.28 0.04
C GLY A 100 -15.27 39.77 0.02
N LEU A 101 -16.34 38.98 0.01
CA LEU A 101 -16.29 37.53 -0.18
C LEU A 101 -15.81 37.19 -1.60
N GLU A 102 -14.56 36.73 -1.75
CA GLU A 102 -14.14 35.89 -2.87
C GLU A 102 -13.84 34.47 -2.37
N LYS A 103 -14.44 33.48 -3.05
CA LYS A 103 -14.37 32.05 -2.72
C LYS A 103 -12.93 31.54 -2.80
N PRO A 104 -12.50 30.59 -1.93
CA PRO A 104 -11.15 30.06 -1.97
C PRO A 104 -10.93 29.24 -3.25
N GLN A 105 -9.87 29.60 -3.99
CA GLN A 105 -9.37 28.85 -5.13
C GLN A 105 -8.74 27.53 -4.65
N ALA A 106 -9.01 26.48 -5.44
CA ALA A 106 -8.52 25.12 -5.24
C ALA A 106 -6.99 25.08 -5.13
N GLY A 107 -6.50 24.31 -4.15
CA GLY A 107 -5.08 24.12 -3.86
C GLY A 107 -4.27 23.66 -5.08
N VAL A 108 -3.06 24.19 -5.16
CA VAL A 108 -2.04 23.94 -6.17
C VAL A 108 -1.79 22.42 -6.28
N ARG A 109 -2.24 21.83 -7.38
CA ARG A 109 -1.88 20.47 -7.81
C ARG A 109 -0.44 20.51 -8.30
N ALA A 110 0.42 19.61 -7.80
CA ALA A 110 1.68 19.33 -8.46
C ALA A 110 1.35 18.62 -9.79
N ASP A 111 1.56 19.31 -10.91
CA ASP A 111 1.41 18.74 -12.24
C ASP A 111 2.40 17.58 -12.38
N PHE A 112 1.89 16.36 -12.59
CA PHE A 112 2.67 15.29 -13.21
C PHE A 112 2.89 15.68 -14.67
N SER A 113 3.91 16.49 -14.91
CA SER A 113 4.43 16.73 -16.25
C SER A 113 5.92 16.44 -16.18
N PRO A 114 6.39 15.25 -16.61
CA PRO A 114 7.80 15.13 -16.95
C PRO A 114 8.05 16.15 -18.06
N ALA A 115 9.16 16.88 -17.93
CA ALA A 115 9.54 18.04 -18.73
C ALA A 115 8.92 18.06 -20.14
N ARG A 116 7.93 18.95 -20.37
CA ARG A 116 7.63 19.41 -21.73
C ARG A 116 8.89 20.10 -22.23
N SER A 117 9.68 19.42 -23.06
CA SER A 117 10.59 20.11 -23.97
C SER A 117 9.74 21.10 -24.77
N ARG A 118 10.01 22.39 -24.56
CA ARG A 118 9.36 23.47 -25.31
C ARG A 118 9.90 23.41 -26.73
N GLY A 119 9.27 22.62 -27.60
CA GLY A 119 9.67 22.55 -29.00
C GLY A 119 9.13 21.37 -29.78
N SER A 120 7.81 21.22 -29.90
CA SER A 120 7.23 20.49 -31.04
C SER A 120 5.76 20.88 -31.21
N GLY A 121 5.43 21.47 -32.35
CA GLY A 121 4.07 21.84 -32.71
C GLY A 121 3.16 20.62 -32.72
N LEU A 122 1.87 20.85 -32.46
CA LEU A 122 0.80 19.85 -32.60
C LEU A 122 0.94 19.11 -33.95
N ILE A 123 1.52 17.90 -33.92
CA ILE A 123 1.18 16.89 -34.90
C ILE A 123 -0.23 16.44 -34.53
N ARG A 124 -1.21 16.85 -35.33
CA ARG A 124 -2.57 16.33 -35.30
C ARG A 124 -2.50 14.81 -35.21
N ARG A 125 -3.02 14.23 -34.13
CA ARG A 125 -3.30 12.80 -34.00
C ARG A 125 -3.91 12.28 -35.31
N GLY A 126 -3.17 11.45 -36.03
CA GLY A 126 -3.74 10.54 -37.03
C GLY A 126 -4.79 9.67 -36.33
N GLY A 127 -5.86 9.34 -37.04
CA GLY A 127 -7.11 8.84 -36.47
C GLY A 127 -6.95 7.72 -35.44
N VAL A 128 -7.71 7.84 -34.36
CA VAL A 128 -7.80 6.94 -33.20
C VAL A 128 -8.23 5.50 -33.58
N ALA A 129 -8.58 5.23 -34.84
CA ALA A 129 -9.09 3.94 -35.30
C ALA A 129 -8.02 2.93 -35.75
N ASP A 130 -6.80 3.36 -36.15
CA ASP A 130 -5.79 2.45 -36.75
C ASP A 130 -4.72 1.94 -35.77
N LEU A 131 -4.49 2.68 -34.66
CA LEU A 131 -3.51 2.35 -33.61
C LEU A 131 -3.91 1.15 -32.74
N GLN A 132 -5.12 0.61 -32.92
CA GLN A 132 -5.68 -0.51 -32.14
C GLN A 132 -5.80 -1.81 -32.94
N SER A 133 -5.24 -1.90 -34.15
CA SER A 133 -5.18 -3.19 -34.84
C SER A 133 -4.23 -4.13 -34.08
N ASP A 134 -4.64 -5.39 -33.87
CA ASP A 134 -3.80 -6.42 -33.23
C ASP A 134 -2.40 -6.51 -33.90
N SER A 135 -2.37 -6.25 -35.21
CA SER A 135 -1.15 -6.18 -36.03
C SER A 135 -0.18 -5.06 -35.62
N TYR A 136 -0.67 -3.90 -35.20
CA TYR A 136 0.18 -2.78 -34.77
C TYR A 136 0.80 -3.05 -33.39
N MET A 137 -0.01 -3.56 -32.45
CA MET A 137 0.48 -3.91 -31.11
C MET A 137 1.51 -5.04 -31.15
N GLU A 138 1.35 -6.00 -32.06
CA GLU A 138 2.37 -7.05 -32.28
C GLU A 138 3.67 -6.46 -32.84
N THR A 139 3.56 -5.49 -33.75
CA THR A 139 4.74 -4.75 -34.25
C THR A 139 5.45 -4.01 -33.11
N LEU A 140 4.71 -3.29 -32.26
CA LEU A 140 5.28 -2.61 -31.10
C LEU A 140 5.99 -3.57 -30.15
N ARG A 141 5.43 -4.76 -29.91
CA ARG A 141 6.06 -5.80 -29.08
C ARG A 141 7.42 -6.24 -29.61
N VAL A 142 7.46 -6.61 -30.89
CA VAL A 142 8.69 -7.10 -31.55
C VAL A 142 9.77 -6.02 -31.56
N VAL A 143 9.39 -4.78 -31.90
CA VAL A 143 10.34 -3.65 -31.91
C VAL A 143 10.80 -3.31 -30.50
N ALA A 144 9.91 -3.26 -29.51
CA ALA A 144 10.26 -2.95 -28.11
C ALA A 144 11.23 -3.99 -27.53
N GLU A 145 10.99 -5.28 -27.78
CA GLU A 145 11.84 -6.38 -27.35
C GLU A 145 13.26 -6.26 -27.93
N ARG A 146 13.39 -5.90 -29.22
CA ARG A 146 14.68 -5.73 -29.88
C ARG A 146 15.40 -4.45 -29.46
N ALA A 147 14.67 -3.33 -29.42
CA ALA A 147 15.20 -2.03 -28.99
C ALA A 147 15.68 -2.09 -27.53
N ALA A 148 14.99 -2.82 -26.65
CA ALA A 148 15.45 -3.05 -25.28
C ALA A 148 16.84 -3.70 -25.22
N LYS A 149 17.12 -4.68 -26.10
CA LYS A 149 18.39 -5.41 -26.13
C LYS A 149 19.51 -4.61 -26.79
N GLU A 150 19.23 -3.97 -27.93
CA GLU A 150 20.25 -3.34 -28.78
C GLU A 150 20.45 -1.84 -28.53
N VAL A 151 19.37 -1.15 -28.15
CA VAL A 151 19.38 0.32 -28.02
C VAL A 151 19.47 0.73 -26.56
N PHE A 152 18.64 0.14 -25.70
CA PHE A 152 18.41 0.64 -24.34
C PHE A 152 19.22 -0.06 -23.24
N SER A 153 19.88 -1.18 -23.53
CA SER A 153 20.57 -2.02 -22.53
C SER A 153 21.65 -1.30 -21.71
N GLY A 154 22.23 -0.21 -22.22
CA GLY A 154 23.22 0.61 -21.51
C GLY A 154 22.67 1.89 -20.88
N ILE A 155 21.36 2.14 -20.95
CA ILE A 155 20.73 3.35 -20.41
C ILE A 155 20.07 2.99 -19.08
N PRO A 156 20.36 3.72 -17.98
CA PRO A 156 19.69 3.50 -16.70
C PRO A 156 18.17 3.61 -16.86
N PRO A 157 17.39 2.64 -16.35
CA PRO A 157 15.94 2.58 -16.56
C PRO A 157 15.19 3.76 -15.95
N GLU A 158 15.68 4.34 -14.86
CA GLU A 158 15.17 5.53 -14.18
C GLU A 158 15.38 6.83 -14.99
N ARG A 159 16.25 6.83 -16.00
CA ARG A 159 16.55 8.04 -16.78
C ARG A 159 15.35 8.44 -17.64
N ALA A 160 14.80 9.63 -17.34
CA ALA A 160 13.66 10.21 -18.07
C ALA A 160 14.03 11.44 -18.91
N ALA A 161 15.19 12.07 -18.67
CA ALA A 161 15.63 13.28 -19.37
C ALA A 161 16.72 12.98 -20.40
N PHE A 162 16.54 13.54 -21.59
CA PHE A 162 17.45 13.49 -22.73
C PHE A 162 17.48 14.87 -23.36
N ASP A 163 18.65 15.35 -23.76
CA ASP A 163 18.75 16.56 -24.58
C ASP A 163 18.40 16.27 -26.06
N ASP A 164 18.36 17.32 -26.88
CA ASP A 164 17.95 17.22 -28.28
C ASP A 164 18.88 16.31 -29.10
N ASP A 165 20.19 16.34 -28.83
CA ASP A 165 21.20 15.56 -29.54
C ASP A 165 21.13 14.08 -29.14
N GLU A 166 21.00 13.80 -27.84
CA GLU A 166 20.78 12.47 -27.30
C GLU A 166 19.50 11.85 -27.83
N TRP A 167 18.40 12.63 -27.89
CA TRP A 167 17.13 12.19 -28.42
C TRP A 167 17.22 11.84 -29.91
N ALA A 168 17.88 12.68 -30.71
CA ALA A 168 18.10 12.44 -32.13
C ALA A 168 18.95 11.17 -32.37
N ALA A 169 20.00 10.96 -31.56
CA ALA A 169 20.83 9.76 -31.60
C ALA A 169 20.03 8.50 -31.23
N LEU A 170 19.20 8.57 -30.19
CA LEU A 170 18.35 7.47 -29.76
C LEU A 170 17.32 7.11 -30.83
N SER A 171 16.66 8.12 -31.40
CA SER A 171 15.70 7.93 -32.49
C SER A 171 16.31 7.28 -33.71
N SER A 172 17.54 7.66 -34.07
CA SER A 172 18.26 7.07 -35.20
C SER A 172 18.58 5.58 -34.96
N ARG A 173 18.96 5.23 -33.72
CA ARG A 173 19.24 3.83 -33.33
C ARG A 173 17.97 2.98 -33.33
N VAL A 174 16.85 3.48 -32.81
CA VAL A 174 15.56 2.77 -32.85
C VAL A 174 15.08 2.60 -34.30
N MET A 175 15.17 3.65 -35.12
CA MET A 175 14.83 3.55 -36.55
C MET A 175 15.66 2.49 -37.27
N THR A 176 16.93 2.34 -36.92
CA THR A 176 17.80 1.28 -37.47
C THR A 176 17.28 -0.11 -37.14
N VAL A 177 16.80 -0.33 -35.90
CA VAL A 177 16.16 -1.59 -35.47
C VAL A 177 14.87 -1.84 -36.25
N VAL A 178 14.02 -0.82 -36.41
CA VAL A 178 12.77 -0.94 -37.19
C VAL A 178 13.05 -1.32 -38.64
N GLU A 179 14.03 -0.69 -39.29
CA GLU A 179 14.42 -1.00 -40.66
C GLU A 179 15.05 -2.40 -40.80
N GLN A 180 15.78 -2.88 -39.79
CA GLN A 180 16.27 -4.26 -39.77
C GLN A 180 15.12 -5.26 -39.68
N LEU A 181 14.19 -5.08 -38.74
CA LEU A 181 13.02 -5.94 -38.59
C LEU A 181 12.11 -5.93 -39.82
N ARG A 182 12.04 -4.80 -40.54
CA ARG A 182 11.33 -4.71 -41.82
C ARG A 182 12.00 -5.55 -42.92
N ARG A 183 13.33 -5.60 -42.97
CA ARG A 183 14.07 -6.49 -43.90
C ARG A 183 13.92 -7.97 -43.54
N GLU A 184 13.66 -8.27 -42.28
CA GLU A 184 13.39 -9.62 -41.77
C GLU A 184 11.91 -10.04 -41.96
N ASP A 185 11.08 -9.23 -42.64
CA ASP A 185 9.63 -9.43 -42.81
C ASP A 185 8.85 -9.57 -41.48
N ALA A 186 9.42 -9.08 -40.37
CA ALA A 186 8.82 -9.12 -39.04
C ALA A 186 7.86 -7.94 -38.76
N ILE A 187 7.80 -6.96 -39.66
CA ILE A 187 6.92 -5.78 -39.58
C ILE A 187 6.04 -5.72 -40.83
N PRO A 188 4.71 -5.65 -40.70
CA PRO A 188 3.81 -5.49 -41.84
C PRO A 188 4.08 -4.21 -42.65
N ALA A 189 3.98 -4.31 -43.98
CA ALA A 189 4.29 -3.19 -44.88
C ALA A 189 3.36 -1.97 -44.74
N ASN A 190 2.17 -2.15 -44.14
CA ASN A 190 1.19 -1.10 -43.88
C ASN A 190 1.45 -0.32 -42.58
N VAL A 191 2.44 -0.71 -41.78
CA VAL A 191 2.81 0.01 -40.56
C VAL A 191 3.86 1.08 -40.88
N ASP A 192 3.64 2.30 -40.40
CA ASP A 192 4.60 3.41 -40.55
C ASP A 192 5.80 3.24 -39.61
N PRO A 193 7.04 3.07 -40.14
CA PRO A 193 8.25 2.95 -39.32
C PRO A 193 8.51 4.15 -38.40
N PHE A 194 8.13 5.36 -38.85
CA PHE A 194 8.36 6.56 -38.08
C PHE A 194 7.42 6.61 -36.87
N ALA A 195 6.14 6.30 -37.07
CA ALA A 195 5.16 6.19 -35.98
C ALA A 195 5.60 5.18 -34.91
N VAL A 196 6.01 3.97 -35.33
CA VAL A 196 6.50 2.93 -34.40
C VAL A 196 7.75 3.40 -33.65
N THR A 197 8.68 4.04 -34.35
CA THR A 197 9.90 4.58 -33.71
C THR A 197 9.55 5.60 -32.64
N GLN A 198 8.66 6.55 -32.94
CA GLN A 198 8.23 7.56 -31.98
C GLN A 198 7.53 6.93 -30.78
N ASP A 199 6.60 6.00 -30.99
CA ASP A 199 5.88 5.32 -29.90
C ASP A 199 6.84 4.56 -28.97
N ILE A 200 7.84 3.87 -29.52
CA ILE A 200 8.86 3.17 -28.72
C ILE A 200 9.71 4.14 -27.90
N LEU A 201 10.09 5.29 -28.47
CA LEU A 201 10.84 6.31 -27.74
C LEU A 201 10.01 6.98 -26.66
N PHE A 202 8.74 7.29 -26.94
CA PHE A 202 7.83 7.85 -25.95
C PHE A 202 7.57 6.87 -24.81
N ASP A 203 7.30 5.60 -25.12
CA ASP A 203 7.16 4.55 -24.10
C ASP A 203 8.47 4.39 -23.31
N PHE A 204 9.63 4.52 -23.98
CA PHE A 204 10.96 4.46 -23.35
C PHE A 204 11.25 5.64 -22.41
N ALA A 205 10.86 6.85 -22.76
CA ALA A 205 11.11 8.06 -21.96
C ALA A 205 10.04 8.27 -20.87
N GLY A 206 8.80 7.90 -21.15
CA GLY A 206 7.65 8.07 -20.26
C GLY A 206 7.34 6.86 -19.39
N LEU A 207 6.06 6.78 -18.99
CA LEU A 207 5.47 5.70 -18.18
C LEU A 207 4.66 4.71 -19.04
N GLY A 208 4.80 4.78 -20.36
CA GLY A 208 4.06 3.97 -21.31
C GLY A 208 2.54 4.14 -21.17
N PRO A 209 1.73 3.06 -21.13
CA PRO A 209 0.28 3.16 -21.02
C PRO A 209 -0.21 3.82 -19.72
N LEU A 210 0.63 3.86 -18.67
CA LEU A 210 0.25 4.49 -17.40
C LEU A 210 0.18 6.01 -17.49
N GLU A 211 0.88 6.64 -18.44
CA GLU A 211 0.93 8.11 -18.52
C GLU A 211 -0.45 8.71 -18.82
N GLU A 212 -1.19 8.10 -19.76
CA GLU A 212 -2.56 8.49 -20.07
C GLU A 212 -3.50 8.20 -18.88
N LEU A 213 -3.39 7.02 -18.28
CA LEU A 213 -4.28 6.59 -17.18
C LEU A 213 -4.08 7.42 -15.92
N LEU A 214 -2.84 7.75 -15.55
CA LEU A 214 -2.54 8.56 -14.36
C LEU A 214 -2.88 10.06 -14.57
N GLY A 215 -2.89 10.51 -15.83
CA GLY A 215 -3.34 11.86 -16.20
C GLY A 215 -4.85 12.06 -16.10
N GLU A 216 -5.66 11.00 -16.16
CA GLU A 216 -7.12 11.07 -16.04
C GLU A 216 -7.57 11.37 -14.60
N GLU A 217 -8.35 12.44 -14.40
CA GLU A 217 -8.87 12.83 -13.08
C GLU A 217 -9.87 11.80 -12.49
N ALA A 218 -10.60 11.10 -13.37
CA ALA A 218 -11.57 10.09 -12.96
C ALA A 218 -10.93 8.80 -12.43
N VAL A 219 -9.65 8.55 -12.76
CA VAL A 219 -8.93 7.34 -12.37
C VAL A 219 -8.55 7.41 -10.90
N ARG A 220 -8.95 6.38 -10.16
CA ARG A 220 -8.69 6.23 -8.72
C ARG A 220 -7.67 5.14 -8.41
N GLY A 221 -7.56 4.14 -9.27
CA GLY A 221 -6.52 3.12 -9.15
C GLY A 221 -6.19 2.48 -10.49
N VAL A 222 -4.95 2.03 -10.63
CA VAL A 222 -4.44 1.27 -11.76
C VAL A 222 -3.76 0.02 -11.23
N PHE A 223 -4.14 -1.13 -11.78
CA PHE A 223 -3.63 -2.45 -11.39
C PHE A 223 -2.99 -3.10 -12.61
N VAL A 224 -1.75 -3.53 -12.49
CA VAL A 224 -0.98 -4.16 -13.57
C VAL A 224 -0.59 -5.56 -13.14
N ASP A 225 -1.26 -6.57 -13.68
CA ASP A 225 -1.01 -7.98 -13.35
C ASP A 225 0.02 -8.63 -14.29
N SER A 226 0.09 -8.13 -15.53
CA SER A 226 1.08 -8.52 -16.56
C SER A 226 1.12 -7.46 -17.65
N VAL A 227 2.01 -7.64 -18.62
CA VAL A 227 2.17 -6.73 -19.78
C VAL A 227 0.84 -6.42 -20.49
N ASP A 228 -0.05 -7.39 -20.62
CA ASP A 228 -1.32 -7.25 -21.32
C ASP A 228 -2.51 -7.02 -20.35
N ARG A 229 -2.37 -7.39 -19.08
CA ARG A 229 -3.43 -7.30 -18.05
C ARG A 229 -3.26 -6.04 -17.23
N VAL A 230 -3.80 -4.95 -17.76
CA VAL A 230 -3.90 -3.67 -17.06
C VAL A 230 -5.37 -3.38 -16.78
N PHE A 231 -5.67 -3.02 -15.54
CA PHE A 231 -7.01 -2.66 -15.08
C PHE A 231 -7.00 -1.27 -14.47
N VAL A 232 -8.11 -0.58 -14.61
CA VAL A 232 -8.28 0.78 -14.12
C VAL A 232 -9.59 0.89 -13.37
N THR A 233 -9.57 1.62 -12.25
CA THR A 233 -10.74 1.89 -11.44
C THR A 233 -11.19 3.33 -11.64
N ARG A 234 -12.42 3.51 -12.12
CA ARG A 234 -13.12 4.79 -12.27
C ARG A 234 -14.40 4.74 -11.44
N GLY A 235 -14.50 5.65 -10.45
CA GLY A 235 -15.60 5.61 -9.48
C GLY A 235 -15.69 4.26 -8.76
N ALA A 236 -16.81 3.55 -8.92
CA ALA A 236 -17.06 2.25 -8.29
C ALA A 236 -16.72 1.03 -9.17
N HIS A 237 -16.27 1.25 -10.40
CA HIS A 237 -16.08 0.19 -11.39
C HIS A 237 -14.60 0.01 -11.72
N THR A 238 -14.19 -1.25 -11.87
CA THR A 238 -12.85 -1.64 -12.33
C THR A 238 -13.01 -2.35 -13.67
N GLU A 239 -12.27 -1.92 -14.68
CA GLU A 239 -12.33 -2.47 -16.04
C GLU A 239 -10.94 -2.71 -16.61
N ARG A 240 -10.82 -3.67 -17.53
CA ARG A 240 -9.57 -3.93 -18.26
C ARG A 240 -9.41 -2.86 -19.34
N VAL A 241 -8.22 -2.27 -19.44
CA VAL A 241 -7.91 -1.35 -20.54
C VAL A 241 -7.51 -2.11 -21.80
N SER A 242 -7.78 -1.53 -22.97
CA SER A 242 -7.42 -2.15 -24.26
C SER A 242 -5.92 -2.14 -24.52
N ARG A 243 -5.21 -1.09 -24.09
CA ARG A 243 -3.77 -0.93 -24.30
C ARG A 243 -2.97 -1.36 -23.08
N GLY A 244 -2.16 -2.40 -23.24
CA GLY A 244 -1.15 -2.84 -22.26
C GLY A 244 0.25 -2.29 -22.56
N PHE A 245 1.25 -2.83 -21.87
CA PHE A 245 2.66 -2.57 -22.11
C PHE A 245 3.16 -3.31 -23.35
N ALA A 246 4.11 -2.69 -24.07
CA ALA A 246 4.71 -3.27 -25.27
C ALA A 246 5.56 -4.52 -24.96
N SER A 247 6.22 -4.62 -23.80
CA SER A 247 7.04 -5.78 -23.45
C SER A 247 7.25 -5.91 -21.95
N GLY A 248 7.75 -7.06 -21.50
CA GLY A 248 8.16 -7.26 -20.11
C GLY A 248 9.26 -6.29 -19.67
N SER A 249 10.23 -6.03 -20.55
CA SER A 249 11.29 -5.05 -20.33
C SER A 249 10.77 -3.61 -20.21
N THR A 250 9.73 -3.27 -20.98
CA THR A 250 9.05 -1.97 -20.87
C THR A 250 8.36 -1.82 -19.52
N LEU A 251 7.60 -2.85 -19.11
CA LEU A 251 6.93 -2.86 -17.81
C LEU A 251 7.93 -2.79 -16.65
N GLU A 252 9.03 -3.56 -16.70
CA GLU A 252 10.08 -3.52 -15.68
C GLU A 252 10.73 -2.14 -15.58
N ARG A 253 11.10 -1.52 -16.72
CA ARG A 253 11.66 -0.17 -16.73
C ARG A 253 10.71 0.86 -16.15
N VAL A 254 9.43 0.85 -16.55
CA VAL A 254 8.41 1.77 -15.98
C VAL A 254 8.26 1.53 -14.48
N THR A 255 8.30 0.28 -14.04
CA THR A 255 8.27 -0.09 -12.62
C THR A 255 9.46 0.52 -11.87
N ILE A 256 10.67 0.44 -12.43
CA ILE A 256 11.88 1.02 -11.82
C ILE A 256 11.75 2.55 -11.72
N LYS A 257 11.24 3.22 -12.75
CA LYS A 257 10.96 4.67 -12.70
C LYS A 257 9.98 5.04 -11.59
N LEU A 258 8.89 4.28 -11.45
CA LEU A 258 7.90 4.51 -10.38
C LEU A 258 8.52 4.30 -8.99
N CYS A 259 9.36 3.27 -8.83
CA CYS A 259 10.11 3.05 -7.60
C CYS A 259 11.04 4.23 -7.28
N ASP A 260 11.81 4.70 -8.26
CA ASP A 260 12.72 5.84 -8.10
C ASP A 260 11.97 7.13 -7.71
N LEU A 261 10.85 7.43 -8.40
CA LEU A 261 9.95 8.53 -8.04
C LEU A 261 9.40 8.41 -6.62
N ALA A 262 9.22 7.18 -6.13
CA ALA A 262 8.78 6.92 -4.77
C ALA A 262 9.92 6.87 -3.74
N GLY A 263 11.16 7.14 -4.14
CA GLY A 263 12.35 7.02 -3.28
C GLY A 263 12.72 5.58 -2.91
N LEU A 264 12.18 4.59 -3.64
CA LEU A 264 12.41 3.17 -3.42
C LEU A 264 13.59 2.67 -4.26
N LYS A 265 14.59 2.10 -3.60
CA LYS A 265 15.76 1.54 -4.29
C LYS A 265 15.48 0.15 -4.86
N TRP A 266 15.22 0.08 -6.17
CA TRP A 266 14.91 -1.18 -6.87
C TRP A 266 15.95 -2.30 -6.65
N ALA A 267 17.24 -1.98 -6.69
CA ALA A 267 18.32 -2.97 -6.59
C ALA A 267 18.48 -3.57 -5.18
N GLU A 268 18.17 -2.80 -4.14
CA GLU A 268 18.39 -3.17 -2.73
C GLU A 268 17.14 -3.79 -2.08
N ALA A 269 15.98 -3.69 -2.74
CA ALA A 269 14.70 -4.07 -2.14
C ALA A 269 14.41 -5.57 -2.23
N GLY A 270 13.54 -6.06 -1.34
CA GLY A 270 12.97 -7.40 -1.41
C GLY A 270 12.03 -7.61 -2.61
N PRO A 271 11.31 -8.73 -2.68
CA PRO A 271 10.34 -9.00 -3.74
C PRO A 271 9.03 -8.20 -3.60
N ARG A 272 8.83 -7.50 -2.48
CA ARG A 272 7.75 -6.55 -2.22
C ARG A 272 8.35 -5.18 -1.93
N LEU A 273 7.90 -4.17 -2.67
CA LEU A 273 8.24 -2.77 -2.45
C LEU A 273 6.95 -1.98 -2.29
N GLU A 274 6.94 -1.03 -1.37
CA GLU A 274 5.76 -0.24 -1.07
C GLU A 274 6.19 1.18 -0.70
N GLY A 275 5.51 2.18 -1.27
CA GLY A 275 5.86 3.58 -1.08
C GLY A 275 4.83 4.52 -1.66
N ARG A 276 5.26 5.76 -1.89
CA ARG A 276 4.40 6.84 -2.39
C ARG A 276 5.09 7.65 -3.44
N LEU A 277 4.36 7.96 -4.49
CA LEU A 277 4.76 8.95 -5.48
C LEU A 277 4.72 10.37 -4.87
N PRO A 278 5.34 11.38 -5.51
CA PRO A 278 5.42 12.74 -4.98
C PRO A 278 4.08 13.42 -4.70
N ASP A 279 3.01 13.02 -5.37
CA ASP A 279 1.64 13.51 -5.13
C ASP A 279 0.91 12.78 -3.99
N GLY A 280 1.57 11.83 -3.34
CA GLY A 280 1.02 10.98 -2.30
C GLY A 280 0.33 9.70 -2.80
N THR A 281 0.20 9.49 -4.11
CA THR A 281 -0.36 8.27 -4.72
C THR A 281 0.40 7.05 -4.21
N TYR A 282 -0.35 6.07 -3.73
CA TYR A 282 0.17 4.83 -3.19
C TYR A 282 0.70 3.95 -4.31
N LEU A 283 1.86 3.34 -4.08
CA LEU A 283 2.50 2.39 -4.99
C LEU A 283 2.86 1.12 -4.22
N LEU A 284 2.34 -0.01 -4.66
CA LEU A 284 2.80 -1.34 -4.29
C LEU A 284 3.35 -2.04 -5.53
N VAL A 285 4.55 -2.60 -5.40
CA VAL A 285 5.22 -3.37 -6.43
C VAL A 285 5.57 -4.74 -5.89
N LEU A 286 5.12 -5.78 -6.59
CA LEU A 286 5.54 -7.15 -6.35
C LEU A 286 6.39 -7.61 -7.53
N ARG A 287 7.47 -8.33 -7.28
CA ARG A 287 8.38 -8.82 -8.33
C ARG A 287 8.83 -10.26 -8.05
N PRO A 288 9.44 -10.96 -9.03
CA PRO A 288 9.97 -12.29 -8.80
C PRO A 288 10.92 -12.33 -7.58
N PRO A 289 10.89 -13.41 -6.77
CA PRO A 289 10.12 -14.64 -6.97
C PRO A 289 8.66 -14.62 -6.47
N LEU A 290 8.12 -13.51 -5.94
CA LEU A 290 6.70 -13.47 -5.53
C LEU A 290 5.73 -13.55 -6.71
N THR A 291 6.18 -13.16 -7.89
CA THR A 291 5.42 -13.18 -9.13
C THR A 291 6.15 -14.02 -10.19
N TYR A 292 5.39 -14.71 -11.04
CA TYR A 292 5.95 -15.56 -12.10
C TYR A 292 6.12 -14.83 -13.45
N GLY A 293 5.38 -13.75 -13.68
CA GLY A 293 5.25 -13.10 -14.99
C GLY A 293 5.94 -11.73 -15.11
N GLY A 294 6.87 -11.40 -14.21
CA GLY A 294 7.44 -10.05 -14.07
C GLY A 294 6.75 -9.25 -12.97
N PRO A 295 7.00 -7.93 -12.89
CA PRO A 295 6.47 -7.12 -11.80
C PRO A 295 4.95 -6.91 -11.92
N VAL A 296 4.27 -6.90 -10.77
CA VAL A 296 2.85 -6.59 -10.59
C VAL A 296 2.75 -5.27 -9.83
N LEU A 297 1.89 -4.37 -10.30
CA LEU A 297 1.76 -3.01 -9.76
C LEU A 297 0.34 -2.77 -9.23
N VAL A 298 0.26 -2.11 -8.09
CA VAL A 298 -0.97 -1.48 -7.59
C VAL A 298 -0.66 -0.01 -7.35
N ILE A 299 -1.36 0.86 -8.07
CA ILE A 299 -1.19 2.32 -8.02
C ILE A 299 -2.54 2.91 -7.64
N GLU A 300 -2.66 3.50 -6.46
CA GLU A 300 -3.93 4.00 -5.95
C GLU A 300 -3.81 5.47 -5.51
N ARG A 301 -4.59 6.35 -6.14
CA ARG A 301 -4.58 7.77 -5.78
C ARG A 301 -5.20 7.95 -4.41
N LEU A 302 -4.66 8.90 -3.66
CA LEU A 302 -5.28 9.32 -2.41
C LEU A 302 -6.69 9.82 -2.68
N SER A 303 -7.67 9.08 -2.20
CA SER A 303 -9.02 9.59 -2.07
C SER A 303 -9.09 10.39 -0.79
N GLY A 304 -8.55 11.62 -0.81
CA GLY A 304 -8.72 12.56 0.30
C GLY A 304 -10.21 12.73 0.54
N GLY A 305 -10.75 12.04 1.56
CA GLY A 305 -12.20 11.91 1.69
C GLY A 305 -12.78 13.27 2.07
N THR A 306 -13.50 13.89 1.14
CA THR A 306 -14.26 15.13 1.38
C THR A 306 -15.59 14.85 2.05
N LEU A 307 -16.00 13.59 2.12
CA LEU A 307 -17.27 13.17 2.71
C LEU A 307 -17.34 13.60 4.17
N THR A 308 -18.33 14.42 4.50
CA THR A 308 -18.66 14.81 5.86
C THR A 308 -19.82 13.99 6.41
N LEU A 309 -20.03 14.03 7.73
CA LEU A 309 -21.20 13.40 8.34
C LEU A 309 -22.50 14.05 7.83
N GLU A 310 -22.47 15.35 7.58
CA GLU A 310 -23.56 16.12 7.00
C GLU A 310 -23.89 15.66 5.58
N ASP A 311 -22.88 15.42 4.74
CA ASP A 311 -23.06 14.85 3.39
C ASP A 311 -23.70 13.45 3.47
N MET A 312 -23.26 12.63 4.43
CA MET A 312 -23.84 11.31 4.66
C MET A 312 -25.32 11.39 5.05
N GLN A 313 -25.71 12.33 5.91
CA GLN A 313 -27.11 12.57 6.27
C GLN A 313 -27.91 13.04 5.04
N ALA A 314 -27.39 14.02 4.29
CA ALA A 314 -28.06 14.57 3.10
C ALA A 314 -28.25 13.52 1.99
N ALA A 315 -27.29 12.62 1.80
CA ALA A 315 -27.39 11.48 0.89
C ALA A 315 -28.22 10.32 1.44
N GLY A 316 -28.72 10.45 2.68
CA GLY A 316 -29.48 9.44 3.39
C GLY A 316 -28.67 8.20 3.75
N LEU A 317 -27.33 8.23 3.76
CA LEU A 317 -26.45 7.09 4.08
C LEU A 317 -26.46 6.75 5.58
N ILE A 318 -26.91 7.69 6.41
CA ILE A 318 -27.08 7.56 7.85
C ILE A 318 -28.34 8.34 8.26
N ASP A 319 -29.09 7.86 9.25
CA ASP A 319 -30.22 8.61 9.80
C ASP A 319 -29.78 9.65 10.84
N ASP A 320 -30.66 10.61 11.15
CA ASP A 320 -30.36 11.72 12.03
C ASP A 320 -30.01 11.29 13.47
N ARG A 321 -30.63 10.23 13.97
CA ARG A 321 -30.39 9.74 15.33
C ARG A 321 -28.99 9.13 15.42
N ALA A 322 -28.62 8.29 14.45
CA ALA A 322 -27.29 7.71 14.35
C ALA A 322 -26.23 8.79 14.15
N ALA A 323 -26.47 9.78 13.29
CA ALA A 323 -25.52 10.88 13.08
C ALA A 323 -25.31 11.72 14.36
N MET A 324 -26.39 12.04 15.09
CA MET A 324 -26.29 12.75 16.37
C MET A 324 -25.51 11.94 17.42
N ALA A 325 -25.78 10.63 17.52
CA ALA A 325 -25.07 9.74 18.44
C ALA A 325 -23.56 9.67 18.12
N LEU A 326 -23.20 9.53 16.84
CA LEU A 326 -21.79 9.51 16.42
C LEU A 326 -21.09 10.85 16.66
N ARG A 327 -21.78 11.97 16.45
CA ARG A 327 -21.23 13.29 16.74
C ARG A 327 -20.93 13.47 18.23
N ALA A 328 -21.84 13.03 19.10
CA ALA A 328 -21.60 13.05 20.55
C ALA A 328 -20.43 12.13 20.92
N ALA A 329 -20.45 10.89 20.43
CA ALA A 329 -19.41 9.91 20.71
C ALA A 329 -18.01 10.40 20.33
N VAL A 330 -17.84 10.99 19.13
CA VAL A 330 -16.52 11.51 18.71
C VAL A 330 -16.10 12.70 19.57
N ARG A 331 -17.01 13.64 19.88
CA ARG A 331 -16.68 14.81 20.72
C ARG A 331 -16.36 14.48 22.17
N GLU A 332 -16.86 13.34 22.66
CA GLU A 332 -16.56 12.81 23.98
C GLU A 332 -15.33 11.88 23.97
N HIS A 333 -14.62 11.77 22.84
CA HIS A 333 -13.49 10.85 22.67
C HIS A 333 -13.86 9.39 23.02
N ARG A 334 -15.08 8.96 22.70
CA ARG A 334 -15.46 7.55 22.84
C ARG A 334 -14.67 6.69 21.88
N ASN A 335 -14.25 5.53 22.37
CA ASN A 335 -13.56 4.55 21.56
C ASN A 335 -14.55 3.84 20.64
N LEU A 336 -14.27 3.82 19.34
CA LEU A 336 -15.21 3.30 18.35
C LEU A 336 -14.54 2.44 17.28
N VAL A 337 -15.32 1.48 16.77
CA VAL A 337 -14.92 0.65 15.63
C VAL A 337 -15.97 0.77 14.53
N VAL A 338 -15.51 1.16 13.34
CA VAL A 338 -16.31 1.14 12.10
C VAL A 338 -16.07 -0.19 11.40
N CYS A 339 -17.09 -1.03 11.31
CA CYS A 339 -17.03 -2.32 10.65
C CYS A 339 -18.01 -2.45 9.49
N GLY A 340 -17.80 -3.47 8.67
CA GLY A 340 -18.59 -3.77 7.48
C GLY A 340 -17.81 -4.63 6.48
N PRO A 341 -18.49 -5.15 5.43
CA PRO A 341 -17.87 -5.94 4.38
C PRO A 341 -16.68 -5.26 3.70
N ALA A 342 -15.88 -6.01 2.94
CA ALA A 342 -14.85 -5.42 2.09
C ALA A 342 -15.46 -4.38 1.13
N ARG A 343 -14.76 -3.25 0.93
CA ARG A 343 -15.20 -2.15 0.04
C ARG A 343 -16.58 -1.53 0.39
N SER A 344 -17.04 -1.64 1.64
CA SER A 344 -18.30 -1.03 2.12
C SER A 344 -18.20 0.48 2.44
N GLY A 345 -17.00 1.07 2.38
CA GLY A 345 -16.79 2.49 2.68
C GLY A 345 -16.37 2.79 4.12
N LYS A 346 -15.87 1.80 4.87
CA LYS A 346 -15.39 1.98 6.27
C LYS A 346 -14.43 3.15 6.42
N THR A 347 -13.40 3.22 5.58
CA THR A 347 -12.42 4.31 5.63
C THR A 347 -13.07 5.66 5.34
N MET A 348 -14.06 5.72 4.43
CA MET A 348 -14.79 6.97 4.16
C MET A 348 -15.60 7.44 5.38
N VAL A 349 -16.29 6.52 6.06
CA VAL A 349 -17.03 6.84 7.29
C VAL A 349 -16.08 7.22 8.42
N LEU A 350 -14.98 6.48 8.60
CA LEU A 350 -13.95 6.85 9.58
C LEU A 350 -13.36 8.24 9.30
N ASN A 351 -13.15 8.59 8.04
CA ASN A 351 -12.65 9.91 7.66
C ASN A 351 -13.67 11.02 7.94
N ALA A 352 -14.97 10.75 7.74
CA ALA A 352 -16.03 11.67 8.11
C ALA A 352 -16.09 11.88 9.63
N LEU A 353 -15.88 10.82 10.42
CA LEU A 353 -15.81 10.90 11.88
C LEU A 353 -14.56 11.64 12.37
N LEU A 354 -13.40 11.40 11.75
CA LEU A 354 -12.14 12.09 12.06
C LEU A 354 -12.28 13.62 11.95
N ARG A 355 -13.09 14.12 11.02
CA ARG A 355 -13.38 15.56 10.86
C ARG A 355 -14.24 16.15 11.98
N LEU A 356 -14.90 15.32 12.79
CA LEU A 356 -15.72 15.77 13.92
C LEU A 356 -14.91 16.02 15.19
N LEU A 357 -13.67 15.51 15.26
CA LEU A 357 -12.74 15.82 16.35
C LEU A 357 -12.46 17.34 16.38
N PRO A 358 -12.45 17.96 17.58
CA PRO A 358 -12.00 19.33 17.74
C PRO A 358 -10.68 19.63 17.03
N ALA A 359 -10.55 20.83 16.46
CA ALA A 359 -9.32 21.25 15.78
C ALA A 359 -8.12 21.42 16.74
N ALA A 360 -8.36 21.53 18.05
CA ALA A 360 -7.32 21.62 19.06
C ALA A 360 -6.77 20.24 19.46
N ASP A 361 -7.42 19.16 19.06
CA ASP A 361 -7.01 17.81 19.42
C ASP A 361 -5.71 17.42 18.73
N ARG A 362 -4.83 16.79 19.50
CA ARG A 362 -3.67 16.10 18.98
C ARG A 362 -4.07 14.71 18.51
N VAL A 363 -3.92 14.44 17.22
CA VAL A 363 -4.36 13.17 16.62
C VAL A 363 -3.16 12.36 16.14
N ILE A 364 -3.08 11.11 16.58
CA ILE A 364 -2.13 10.14 16.04
C ILE A 364 -2.84 9.23 15.06
N LEU A 365 -2.31 9.15 13.85
CA LEU A 365 -2.87 8.38 12.76
C LEU A 365 -1.93 7.25 12.39
N LEU A 366 -2.35 6.00 12.59
CA LEU A 366 -1.62 4.81 12.18
C LEU A 366 -2.39 4.11 11.05
N GLU A 367 -1.85 4.21 9.84
CA GLU A 367 -2.51 3.67 8.66
C GLU A 367 -1.50 3.16 7.63
N PRO A 368 -1.82 2.07 6.92
CA PRO A 368 -0.90 1.53 5.92
C PRO A 368 -0.80 2.44 4.68
N ARG A 369 -1.92 3.05 4.26
CA ARG A 369 -2.06 3.67 2.92
C ARG A 369 -2.31 5.17 2.90
N ARG A 370 -2.28 5.88 4.04
CA ARG A 370 -2.63 7.33 4.12
C ARG A 370 -3.92 7.71 3.42
N GLU A 371 -4.92 6.85 3.56
CA GLU A 371 -6.25 7.09 3.00
C GLU A 371 -7.03 8.12 3.81
N LEU A 372 -6.68 8.30 5.09
CA LEU A 372 -7.34 9.23 5.98
C LEU A 372 -6.77 10.64 5.82
N ALA A 373 -7.68 11.62 5.81
CA ALA A 373 -7.36 13.03 5.71
C ALA A 373 -7.19 13.60 7.11
N LEU A 374 -5.94 13.73 7.55
CA LEU A 374 -5.60 14.38 8.82
C LEU A 374 -5.84 15.89 8.71
N THR A 375 -6.95 16.35 9.27
CA THR A 375 -7.37 17.76 9.21
C THR A 375 -6.90 18.59 10.40
N GLN A 376 -6.51 17.93 11.50
CA GLN A 376 -6.10 18.58 12.73
C GLN A 376 -4.69 19.19 12.54
N PRO A 377 -4.48 20.48 12.90
CA PRO A 377 -3.17 21.11 12.86
C PRO A 377 -2.11 20.36 13.67
N ASP A 378 -2.49 19.81 14.84
CA ASP A 378 -1.61 18.98 15.67
C ASP A 378 -1.77 17.48 15.38
N GLY A 379 -1.80 17.13 14.11
CA GLY A 379 -1.88 15.75 13.64
C GLY A 379 -0.52 15.14 13.33
N VAL A 380 -0.29 13.89 13.75
CA VAL A 380 0.92 13.12 13.40
C VAL A 380 0.52 11.77 12.78
N ALA A 381 0.96 11.53 11.54
CA ALA A 381 0.81 10.24 10.87
C ALA A 381 2.08 9.40 11.00
N LEU A 382 1.96 8.20 11.58
CA LEU A 382 3.05 7.26 11.85
C LEU A 382 2.82 5.93 11.12
N SER A 383 3.90 5.21 10.80
CA SER A 383 3.81 3.82 10.32
C SER A 383 3.41 2.91 11.48
N LYS A 384 2.50 1.97 11.21
CA LYS A 384 2.08 0.95 12.18
C LYS A 384 3.26 0.09 12.63
N GLU A 385 4.03 -0.40 11.66
CA GLU A 385 5.17 -1.28 11.87
C GLU A 385 6.24 -0.59 12.71
N ALA A 386 6.61 0.64 12.32
CA ALA A 386 7.59 1.43 13.06
C ALA A 386 7.16 1.73 14.50
N VAL A 387 5.86 1.98 14.73
CA VAL A 387 5.33 2.20 16.07
C VAL A 387 5.41 0.92 16.90
N LEU A 388 5.03 -0.23 16.35
CA LEU A 388 5.09 -1.51 17.03
C LEU A 388 6.55 -1.88 17.42
N GLU A 389 7.50 -1.69 16.50
CA GLU A 389 8.94 -1.89 16.76
C GLU A 389 9.50 -0.93 17.81
N ALA A 390 9.01 0.31 17.84
CA ALA A 390 9.46 1.35 18.77
C ALA A 390 8.75 1.33 20.14
N GLY A 391 8.09 0.23 20.50
CA GLY A 391 7.46 0.04 21.82
C GLY A 391 5.94 0.26 21.87
N GLY A 392 5.29 0.42 20.72
CA GLY A 392 3.84 0.39 20.56
C GLY A 392 3.11 1.41 21.45
N ALA A 393 2.23 0.91 22.33
CA ALA A 393 1.43 1.74 23.24
C ALA A 393 2.31 2.66 24.10
N GLY A 394 3.49 2.21 24.52
CA GLY A 394 4.40 3.02 25.34
C GLY A 394 4.94 4.25 24.61
N LEU A 395 5.15 4.17 23.29
CA LEU A 395 5.52 5.32 22.46
C LEU A 395 4.34 6.27 22.32
N ILE A 396 3.17 5.76 21.94
CA ILE A 396 1.97 6.56 21.72
C ILE A 396 1.55 7.32 22.99
N SER A 397 1.58 6.68 24.16
CA SER A 397 1.25 7.33 25.43
C SER A 397 2.18 8.51 25.77
N ARG A 398 3.42 8.52 25.26
CA ARG A 398 4.35 9.66 25.43
C ARG A 398 4.05 10.81 24.48
N LEU A 399 3.38 10.54 23.36
CA LEU A 399 2.98 11.52 22.37
C LEU A 399 1.72 12.30 22.78
N LYS A 400 1.04 11.89 23.88
CA LYS A 400 -0.09 12.61 24.50
C LYS A 400 -1.19 12.99 23.50
N ALA A 401 -1.63 12.05 22.69
CA ALA A 401 -2.72 12.29 21.76
C ALA A 401 -4.08 12.28 22.46
N ASP A 402 -4.99 13.10 21.97
CA ASP A 402 -6.41 13.11 22.37
C ASP A 402 -7.22 12.05 21.59
N ALA A 403 -6.72 11.61 20.43
CA ALA A 403 -7.29 10.53 19.64
C ALA A 403 -6.22 9.71 18.91
N VAL A 404 -6.46 8.40 18.78
CA VAL A 404 -5.61 7.49 18.00
C VAL A 404 -6.47 6.79 16.95
N VAL A 405 -6.07 6.90 15.69
CA VAL A 405 -6.86 6.39 14.57
C VAL A 405 -6.11 5.25 13.88
N LEU A 406 -6.78 4.11 13.73
CA LEU A 406 -6.27 2.85 13.21
C LEU A 406 -7.11 2.39 12.02
N SER A 407 -6.72 2.71 10.79
CA SER A 407 -7.42 2.17 9.61
C SER A 407 -6.96 0.75 9.30
N ASP A 408 -7.85 -0.10 8.80
CA ASP A 408 -7.60 -1.51 8.46
C ASP A 408 -6.87 -2.28 9.58
N MET A 409 -7.56 -2.41 10.72
CA MET A 409 -7.04 -3.00 11.95
C MET A 409 -6.65 -4.47 11.73
N THR A 410 -5.40 -4.79 12.05
CA THR A 410 -4.81 -6.13 12.12
C THR A 410 -4.83 -6.68 13.56
N GLY A 411 -4.36 -7.91 13.78
CA GLY A 411 -4.29 -8.48 15.13
C GLY A 411 -3.39 -7.67 16.06
N MET A 412 -2.19 -7.31 15.58
CA MET A 412 -1.26 -6.44 16.31
C MET A 412 -1.90 -5.09 16.66
N ASP A 413 -2.71 -4.52 15.76
CA ASP A 413 -3.45 -3.27 16.02
C ASP A 413 -4.53 -3.45 17.10
N ALA A 414 -5.21 -4.60 17.14
CA ALA A 414 -6.20 -4.91 18.16
C ALA A 414 -5.56 -4.98 19.56
N GLN A 415 -4.38 -5.59 19.67
CA GLN A 415 -3.60 -5.56 20.91
C GLN A 415 -3.13 -4.17 21.28
N LEU A 416 -2.62 -3.42 20.29
CA LEU A 416 -2.19 -2.05 20.49
C LEU A 416 -3.33 -1.20 21.06
N ALA A 417 -4.51 -1.27 20.45
CA ALA A 417 -5.72 -0.58 20.93
C ALA A 417 -6.09 -0.98 22.35
N MET A 418 -6.10 -2.28 22.67
CA MET A 418 -6.39 -2.76 24.02
C MET A 418 -5.37 -2.21 25.05
N ARG A 419 -4.07 -2.26 24.73
CA ARG A 419 -3.01 -1.75 25.62
C ARG A 419 -3.08 -0.23 25.79
N LEU A 420 -3.38 0.50 24.72
CA LEU A 420 -3.60 1.95 24.77
C LEU A 420 -4.76 2.30 25.71
N ALA A 421 -5.89 1.60 25.58
CA ALA A 421 -7.02 1.80 26.44
C ALA A 421 -6.71 1.48 27.91
N MET A 422 -5.95 0.41 28.18
CA MET A 422 -5.47 0.10 29.53
C MET A 422 -4.56 1.20 30.11
N CYS A 423 -3.86 1.95 29.27
CA CYS A 423 -3.10 3.14 29.66
C CYS A 423 -3.96 4.40 29.80
N GLY A 424 -5.28 4.30 29.66
CA GLY A 424 -6.22 5.42 29.76
C GLY A 424 -6.39 6.23 28.48
N GLN A 425 -5.87 5.76 27.34
CA GLN A 425 -6.07 6.44 26.06
C GLN A 425 -7.54 6.40 25.66
N GLN A 426 -8.08 7.56 25.33
CA GLN A 426 -9.42 7.74 24.78
C GLN A 426 -9.34 8.07 23.28
N GLY A 427 -10.50 8.16 22.62
CA GLY A 427 -10.60 8.55 21.22
C GLY A 427 -9.96 7.54 20.27
N ILE A 428 -9.91 6.27 20.65
CA ILE A 428 -9.41 5.21 19.77
C ILE A 428 -10.47 4.94 18.71
N MET A 429 -10.19 5.29 17.45
CA MET A 429 -11.08 5.03 16.32
C MET A 429 -10.45 4.04 15.37
N ALA A 430 -11.14 2.96 15.03
CA ALA A 430 -10.58 1.95 14.15
C ALA A 430 -11.55 1.46 13.07
N THR A 431 -11.03 0.81 12.03
CA THR A 431 -11.86 0.04 11.10
C THR A 431 -11.50 -1.43 11.07
N MET A 432 -12.48 -2.32 10.94
CA MET A 432 -12.23 -3.75 10.70
C MET A 432 -13.31 -4.40 9.83
N VAL A 433 -13.06 -5.59 9.31
CA VAL A 433 -14.10 -6.36 8.59
C VAL A 433 -14.94 -7.15 9.58
N ALA A 434 -16.24 -6.87 9.63
CA ALA A 434 -17.26 -7.62 10.36
C ALA A 434 -18.65 -7.23 9.85
N ASP A 435 -19.64 -8.13 9.92
CA ASP A 435 -20.97 -7.87 9.34
C ASP A 435 -22.04 -7.52 10.39
N SER A 436 -21.68 -7.53 11.67
CA SER A 436 -22.56 -7.15 12.78
C SER A 436 -21.77 -6.73 14.01
N VAL A 437 -22.44 -6.12 14.98
CA VAL A 437 -21.84 -5.75 16.28
C VAL A 437 -21.26 -6.98 16.99
N GLY A 438 -22.03 -8.07 17.07
CA GLY A 438 -21.58 -9.31 17.72
C GLY A 438 -20.36 -9.93 17.01
N GLN A 439 -20.32 -9.89 15.68
CA GLN A 439 -19.14 -10.35 14.93
C GLN A 439 -17.94 -9.43 15.14
N CYS A 440 -18.15 -8.11 15.19
CA CYS A 440 -17.10 -7.14 15.45
C CYS A 440 -16.40 -7.41 16.78
N VAL A 441 -17.17 -7.55 17.86
CA VAL A 441 -16.66 -7.88 19.20
C VAL A 441 -15.92 -9.22 19.20
N LYS A 442 -16.56 -10.28 18.67
CA LYS A 442 -15.96 -11.61 18.63
C LYS A 442 -14.65 -11.64 17.83
N ARG A 443 -14.60 -10.92 16.70
CA ARG A 443 -13.41 -10.85 15.86
C ARG A 443 -12.30 -10.08 16.55
N LEU A 444 -12.61 -9.00 17.24
CA LEU A 444 -11.66 -8.25 18.04
C LEU A 444 -11.07 -9.10 19.18
N GLU A 445 -11.90 -9.84 19.91
CA GLU A 445 -11.45 -10.81 20.93
C GLU A 445 -10.50 -11.87 20.35
N LEU A 446 -10.90 -12.49 19.22
CA LEU A 446 -10.08 -13.52 18.56
C LEU A 446 -8.75 -12.95 18.04
N MET A 447 -8.77 -11.78 17.42
CA MET A 447 -7.58 -11.12 16.88
C MET A 447 -6.60 -10.77 18.00
N THR A 448 -7.07 -10.21 19.11
CA THR A 448 -6.23 -9.92 20.28
C THR A 448 -5.62 -11.21 20.87
N MET A 449 -6.42 -12.28 20.99
CA MET A 449 -6.00 -13.54 21.58
C MET A 449 -4.95 -14.30 20.73
N LEU A 450 -5.09 -14.26 19.41
CA LEU A 450 -4.17 -14.99 18.51
C LEU A 450 -2.75 -14.41 18.52
N GLU A 451 -2.63 -13.12 18.82
CA GLU A 451 -1.37 -12.38 18.86
C GLU A 451 -0.61 -12.55 20.18
N ASP A 452 -1.30 -12.80 21.30
CA ASP A 452 -0.69 -13.08 22.60
C ASP A 452 -1.50 -14.13 23.33
N ARG A 453 -1.07 -15.38 23.17
CA ARG A 453 -1.70 -16.56 23.76
C ARG A 453 -1.44 -16.66 25.27
N SER A 454 -0.61 -15.79 25.85
CA SER A 454 -0.38 -15.77 27.30
C SER A 454 -1.53 -15.12 28.07
N ILE A 455 -2.34 -14.30 27.41
CA ILE A 455 -3.50 -13.63 28.01
C ILE A 455 -4.70 -14.58 28.00
N GLY A 456 -5.26 -14.86 29.17
CA GLY A 456 -6.46 -15.69 29.29
C GLY A 456 -7.67 -15.12 28.54
N ALA A 457 -8.49 -15.98 27.96
CA ALA A 457 -9.62 -15.57 27.12
C ALA A 457 -10.62 -14.65 27.83
N ASP A 458 -10.83 -14.84 29.14
CA ASP A 458 -11.71 -13.98 29.94
C ASP A 458 -11.13 -12.57 30.12
N ALA A 459 -9.82 -12.45 30.32
CA ALA A 459 -9.13 -11.16 30.42
C ALA A 459 -9.17 -10.41 29.08
N VAL A 460 -9.02 -11.11 27.94
CA VAL A 460 -9.19 -10.51 26.61
C VAL A 460 -10.63 -10.01 26.42
N ARG A 461 -11.63 -10.82 26.79
CA ARG A 461 -13.05 -10.46 26.68
C ARG A 461 -13.38 -9.23 27.53
N GLU A 462 -12.91 -9.20 28.78
CA GLU A 462 -13.09 -8.07 29.68
C GLU A 462 -12.38 -6.82 29.15
N GLY A 463 -11.13 -6.96 28.70
CA GLY A 463 -10.36 -5.88 28.09
C GLY A 463 -11.08 -5.28 26.89
N VAL A 464 -11.48 -6.10 25.92
CA VAL A 464 -12.20 -5.67 24.72
C VAL A 464 -13.52 -4.98 25.05
N ARG A 465 -14.32 -5.55 25.95
CA ARG A 465 -15.59 -4.94 26.38
C ARG A 465 -15.40 -3.66 27.17
N GLY A 466 -14.29 -3.55 27.90
CA GLY A 466 -13.97 -2.41 28.75
C GLY A 466 -13.55 -1.18 27.96
N TRP A 467 -12.93 -1.35 26.79
CA TRP A 467 -12.49 -0.21 25.98
C TRP A 467 -13.40 0.15 24.81
N LEU A 468 -14.20 -0.77 24.28
CA LEU A 468 -15.01 -0.52 23.09
C LEU A 468 -16.37 0.11 23.44
N ASP A 469 -16.51 1.41 23.23
CA ASP A 469 -17.74 2.15 23.54
C ASP A 469 -18.79 2.04 22.42
N VAL A 470 -18.36 2.15 21.16
CA VAL A 470 -19.26 2.26 20.00
C VAL A 470 -18.85 1.33 18.87
N VAL A 471 -19.82 0.65 18.26
CA VAL A 471 -19.63 -0.08 17.01
C VAL A 471 -20.56 0.51 15.95
N VAL A 472 -19.98 0.86 14.80
CA VAL A 472 -20.67 1.36 13.62
C VAL A 472 -20.63 0.29 12.55
N VAL A 473 -21.77 -0.28 12.18
CA VAL A 473 -21.85 -1.32 11.15
C VAL A 473 -22.30 -0.72 9.84
N LEU A 474 -21.51 -0.93 8.79
CA LEU A 474 -21.85 -0.61 7.41
C LEU A 474 -22.39 -1.84 6.70
N GLY A 475 -23.43 -1.63 5.91
CA GLY A 475 -24.03 -2.67 5.08
C GLY A 475 -24.59 -2.10 3.80
N ARG A 476 -25.29 -2.95 3.04
CA ARG A 476 -26.09 -2.52 1.89
C ARG A 476 -27.55 -2.49 2.28
N ARG A 477 -28.24 -1.42 1.92
CA ARG A 477 -29.69 -1.33 2.00
C ARG A 477 -30.36 -2.21 0.94
N PRO A 478 -31.67 -2.46 1.05
CA PRO A 478 -32.42 -3.22 0.04
C PRO A 478 -32.32 -2.64 -1.38
N ASP A 479 -32.06 -1.34 -1.52
CA ASP A 479 -31.83 -0.65 -2.80
C ASP A 479 -30.39 -0.82 -3.34
N GLY A 480 -29.54 -1.59 -2.64
CA GLY A 480 -28.15 -1.87 -3.00
C GLY A 480 -27.15 -0.81 -2.58
N ARG A 481 -27.59 0.34 -2.03
CA ARG A 481 -26.70 1.44 -1.62
C ARG A 481 -26.00 1.11 -0.30
N ALA A 482 -24.72 1.47 -0.20
CA ALA A 482 -23.97 1.35 1.05
C ALA A 482 -24.50 2.36 2.06
N ALA A 483 -24.67 1.96 3.32
CA ALA A 483 -25.18 2.82 4.39
C ALA A 483 -24.71 2.34 5.76
N VAL A 484 -24.78 3.22 6.75
CA VAL A 484 -24.75 2.82 8.17
C VAL A 484 -26.06 2.09 8.47
N ILE A 485 -25.95 0.82 8.86
CA ILE A 485 -27.10 -0.05 9.15
C ILE A 485 -27.35 -0.18 10.66
N GLU A 486 -26.32 -0.03 11.49
CA GLU A 486 -26.42 -0.15 12.94
C GLU A 486 -25.35 0.72 13.61
N VAL A 487 -25.73 1.40 14.69
CA VAL A 487 -24.82 2.04 15.64
C VAL A 487 -25.21 1.55 17.03
N ALA A 488 -24.29 0.87 17.70
CA ALA A 488 -24.56 0.22 18.99
C ALA A 488 -23.45 0.50 20.00
N SER A 489 -23.80 0.44 21.28
CA SER A 489 -22.82 0.39 22.38
C SER A 489 -22.74 -1.04 22.94
N PRO A 490 -21.62 -1.76 22.72
CA PRO A 490 -21.47 -3.13 23.24
C PRO A 490 -21.51 -3.24 24.76
N SER A 491 -21.08 -2.18 25.45
CA SER A 491 -21.14 -2.07 26.92
C SER A 491 -22.55 -1.78 27.45
N GLY A 492 -23.49 -1.45 26.56
CA GLY A 492 -24.86 -1.05 26.92
C GLY A 492 -24.98 0.38 27.44
N VAL A 493 -23.90 1.16 27.40
CA VAL A 493 -23.92 2.58 27.79
C VAL A 493 -24.71 3.38 26.75
N PRO A 494 -25.73 4.17 27.14
CA PRO A 494 -26.50 4.96 26.19
C PRO A 494 -25.62 5.94 25.41
N LEU A 495 -25.71 5.88 24.08
CA LEU A 495 -25.09 6.86 23.19
C LEU A 495 -25.92 8.15 23.25
N GLY A 496 -25.50 9.13 24.05
CA GLY A 496 -26.11 10.47 24.07
C GLY A 496 -26.76 10.93 25.40
N GLN A 497 -26.19 10.58 26.55
CA GLN A 497 -26.43 11.38 27.76
C GLN A 497 -25.15 12.16 28.08
N ALA A 498 -25.24 13.48 27.89
CA ALA A 498 -24.26 14.46 28.31
C ALA A 498 -24.18 14.57 29.84
#